data_AF-A0A915DP05-F1
#
_entry.id   AF-A0A915DP05-F1
#
_cell.length_a   1.000
_cell.length_b   1.000
_cell.length_c   1.000
_cell.angle_alpha   90.00
_cell.angle_beta   90.00
_cell.angle_gamma   90.00
#
_symmetry.space_group_name_H-M   'P 1'
#
loop_
_entity.id
_entity.type
_entity.pdbx_description
1 polymer ?
#
loop_
_entity_poly.entity_id
_entity_poly.type
_entity_poly.pdbx_seq_one_letter_code
_entity_poly.pdbx_strand_id
1 'polypeptide(L)'
;MAMFTTSLAVILIILGAGMDYEYCKVENQAAPASFANFFLALGTFIFVYGGHASFPTIQHDMRRPHEFTKSSVLAFITVALMYTPVSLMGYFAYGDSLRDSIINSLQSVWIQQTVNILITLHCLLTLCIIFSPLNQEAEELFDIPHHFCAKRVLIRGGMMAGALFFAETVPNFGALMDLIGGSTIALTSLVFPSIFIYT
;
A
#
# COMPACT_ATOMS: atom_id res chain seq x y z
N MET A 1 -13.16 -7.30 -8.49
CA MET A 1 -12.12 -7.00 -9.50
C MET A 1 -10.77 -6.69 -8.85
N ALA A 2 -10.64 -5.65 -8.02
CA ALA A 2 -9.36 -5.31 -7.36
C ALA A 2 -8.73 -6.45 -6.53
N MET A 3 -9.54 -7.27 -5.84
CA MET A 3 -9.05 -8.42 -5.05
C MET A 3 -8.58 -9.59 -5.93
N PHE A 4 -9.10 -9.71 -7.15
CA PHE A 4 -8.71 -10.78 -8.07
C PHE A 4 -7.36 -10.43 -8.70
N THR A 5 -7.18 -9.18 -9.12
CA THR A 5 -5.93 -8.70 -9.71
C THR A 5 -4.77 -8.77 -8.71
N THR A 6 -5.00 -8.46 -7.43
CA THR A 6 -3.96 -8.60 -6.39
C THR A 6 -3.64 -10.04 -6.08
N SER A 7 -4.65 -10.90 -5.90
CA SER A 7 -4.42 -12.33 -5.67
C SER A 7 -3.64 -12.97 -6.81
N LEU A 8 -4.00 -12.66 -8.06
CA LEU A 8 -3.27 -13.15 -9.23
C LEU A 8 -1.84 -12.60 -9.29
N ALA A 9 -1.64 -11.31 -9.02
CA ALA A 9 -0.32 -10.70 -8.97
C ALA A 9 0.57 -11.35 -7.90
N VAL A 10 0.03 -11.58 -6.69
CA VAL A 10 0.75 -12.27 -5.60
C VAL A 10 1.16 -13.67 -6.00
N ILE A 11 0.26 -14.45 -6.61
CA ILE A 11 0.57 -15.80 -7.10
C ILE A 11 1.71 -15.74 -8.13
N LEU A 12 1.63 -14.82 -9.10
CA LEU A 12 2.66 -14.66 -10.12
C LEU A 12 4.01 -14.20 -9.54
N ILE A 13 4.01 -13.33 -8.54
CA ILE A 13 5.25 -12.92 -7.83
C ILE A 13 5.89 -14.13 -7.14
N ILE A 14 5.10 -14.93 -6.41
CA ILE A 14 5.61 -16.13 -5.72
C ILE A 14 6.17 -17.13 -6.74
N LEU A 15 5.47 -17.36 -7.85
CA LEU A 15 5.94 -18.25 -8.92
C LEU A 15 7.21 -17.71 -9.58
N GLY A 16 7.27 -16.42 -9.91
CA GLY A 16 8.45 -15.78 -10.49
C GLY A 16 9.66 -15.85 -9.56
N ALA A 17 9.50 -15.50 -8.29
CA ALA A 17 10.55 -15.62 -7.28
C ALA A 17 10.98 -17.08 -7.06
N GLY A 18 10.05 -18.04 -7.14
CA GLY A 18 10.36 -19.47 -7.06
C GLY A 18 11.17 -19.97 -8.25
N MET A 19 10.89 -19.48 -9.47
CA MET A 19 11.70 -19.78 -10.65
C MET A 19 13.10 -19.16 -10.55
N ASP A 20 13.18 -17.93 -10.03
CA ASP A 20 14.43 -17.20 -9.88
C ASP A 20 15.30 -17.77 -8.74
N TYR A 21 14.70 -18.48 -7.77
CA TYR A 21 15.38 -19.00 -6.58
C TYR A 21 16.62 -19.83 -6.92
N GLU A 22 16.55 -20.74 -7.89
CA GLU A 22 17.70 -21.60 -8.22
C GLU A 22 18.87 -20.83 -8.83
N TYR A 23 18.58 -19.75 -9.55
CA TYR A 23 19.57 -18.92 -10.23
C TYR A 23 20.15 -17.86 -9.29
N CYS A 24 19.31 -17.22 -8.48
CA CYS A 24 19.69 -16.07 -7.66
C CYS A 24 20.24 -16.48 -6.28
N LYS A 25 19.93 -17.69 -5.77
CA LYS A 25 20.43 -18.16 -4.46
C LYS A 25 21.95 -18.28 -4.35
N VAL A 26 22.67 -18.25 -5.47
CA VAL A 26 24.14 -18.37 -5.46
C VAL A 26 24.78 -17.03 -5.11
N GLU A 27 24.10 -15.93 -5.41
CA GLU A 27 24.57 -14.56 -5.17
C GLU A 27 23.81 -13.83 -4.04
N ASN A 28 22.81 -14.48 -3.43
CA ASN A 28 21.97 -13.88 -2.38
C ASN A 28 22.71 -13.79 -1.02
N GLN A 29 23.48 -12.73 -0.82
CA GLN A 29 24.00 -12.45 0.51
C GLN A 29 22.86 -12.00 1.44
N ALA A 30 22.90 -12.46 2.70
CA ALA A 30 22.00 -11.94 3.71
C ALA A 30 22.34 -10.47 3.95
N ALA A 31 21.33 -9.59 3.88
CA ALA A 31 21.52 -8.18 4.13
C ALA A 31 22.11 -7.94 5.54
N PRO A 32 23.11 -7.05 5.70
CA PRO A 32 23.72 -6.80 6.99
C PRO A 32 22.69 -6.23 7.98
N ALA A 33 22.57 -6.89 9.12
CA ALA A 33 21.68 -6.45 10.19
C ALA A 33 22.23 -5.18 10.84
N SER A 34 21.55 -4.06 10.63
CA SER A 34 21.83 -2.78 11.27
C SER A 34 20.62 -2.31 12.05
N PHE A 35 20.87 -1.65 13.19
CA PHE A 35 19.82 -1.04 14.01
C PHE A 35 19.01 -0.02 13.19
N ALA A 36 19.65 0.73 12.29
CA ALA A 36 18.96 1.66 11.41
C ALA A 36 18.00 0.94 10.46
N ASN A 37 18.45 -0.15 9.82
CA ASN A 37 17.64 -0.95 8.90
C ASN A 37 16.43 -1.58 9.60
N PHE A 38 16.55 -1.91 10.89
CA PHE A 38 15.43 -2.41 11.68
C PHE A 38 14.32 -1.37 11.83
N PHE A 39 14.62 -0.12 12.15
CA PHE A 39 13.60 0.93 12.27
C PHE A 39 13.00 1.34 10.93
N LEU A 40 13.81 1.34 9.86
CA LEU A 40 13.31 1.55 8.50
C LEU A 40 12.31 0.47 8.12
N ALA A 41 12.65 -0.80 8.31
CA ALA A 41 11.76 -1.93 8.06
C ALA A 41 10.48 -1.88 8.94
N LEU A 42 10.58 -1.41 10.18
CA LEU A 42 9.42 -1.18 11.04
C LEU A 42 8.50 -0.09 10.47
N GLY A 43 9.06 0.97 9.88
CA GLY A 43 8.32 1.97 9.13
C GLY A 43 7.54 1.36 7.98
N THR A 44 8.20 0.58 7.11
CA THR A 44 7.52 -0.14 6.02
C THR A 44 6.42 -1.07 6.53
N PHE A 45 6.70 -1.78 7.64
CA PHE A 45 5.74 -2.70 8.24
C PHE A 45 4.49 -1.97 8.74
N ILE A 46 4.64 -0.83 9.42
CA ILE A 46 3.50 -0.01 9.84
C ILE A 46 2.76 0.56 8.62
N PHE A 47 3.49 1.01 7.60
CA PHE A 47 2.90 1.54 6.37
C PHE A 47 1.94 0.55 5.71
N VAL A 48 2.35 -0.72 5.60
CA VAL A 48 1.57 -1.75 4.91
C VAL A 48 0.24 -2.10 5.58
N TYR A 49 0.12 -1.80 6.88
CA TYR A 49 -1.10 -1.96 7.69
C TYR A 49 -1.84 -0.64 7.94
N GLY A 50 -1.52 0.41 7.18
CA GLY A 50 -2.23 1.69 7.21
C GLY A 50 -3.64 1.64 6.58
N GLY A 51 -4.20 2.83 6.34
CA GLY A 51 -5.52 2.98 5.70
C GLY A 51 -6.68 3.31 6.65
N HIS A 52 -6.40 3.50 7.94
CA HIS A 52 -7.39 3.83 8.98
C HIS A 52 -8.22 5.08 8.67
N ALA A 53 -7.66 6.05 7.95
CA ALA A 53 -8.37 7.28 7.56
C ALA A 53 -9.60 7.01 6.66
N SER A 54 -9.60 5.91 5.90
CA SER A 54 -10.72 5.54 5.02
C SER A 54 -11.78 4.71 5.73
N PHE A 55 -11.53 4.26 6.96
CA PHE A 55 -12.42 3.33 7.68
C PHE A 55 -13.81 3.93 7.95
N PRO A 56 -13.97 5.20 8.37
CA PRO A 56 -15.29 5.79 8.59
C PRO A 56 -16.14 5.79 7.31
N THR A 57 -15.57 6.19 6.17
CA THR A 57 -16.26 6.19 4.88
C THR A 57 -16.65 4.78 4.46
N ILE A 58 -15.71 3.81 4.58
CA ILE A 58 -15.99 2.40 4.27
C ILE A 58 -17.12 1.87 5.16
N GLN A 59 -17.06 2.12 6.47
CA GLN A 59 -18.08 1.67 7.43
C GLN A 59 -19.44 2.30 7.15
N HIS A 60 -19.47 3.59 6.80
CA HIS A 60 -20.68 4.30 6.42
C HIS A 60 -21.31 3.71 5.15
N ASP A 61 -20.49 3.32 4.17
CA ASP A 61 -20.94 2.77 2.89
C ASP A 61 -21.30 1.27 2.96
N MET A 62 -20.98 0.57 4.07
CA MET A 62 -21.35 -0.83 4.26
C MET A 62 -22.87 -1.00 4.40
N ARG A 63 -23.43 -2.00 3.71
CA ARG A 63 -24.84 -2.40 3.88
C ARG A 63 -25.20 -2.77 5.33
N ARG A 64 -24.24 -3.30 6.10
CA ARG A 64 -24.36 -3.63 7.53
C ARG A 64 -23.19 -3.06 8.33
N PRO A 65 -23.24 -1.78 8.74
CA PRO A 65 -22.10 -1.11 9.39
C PRO A 65 -21.65 -1.77 10.70
N HIS A 66 -22.55 -2.44 11.43
CA HIS A 66 -22.23 -3.15 12.67
C HIS A 66 -21.33 -4.38 12.48
N GLU A 67 -21.19 -4.89 11.24
CA GLU A 67 -20.28 -6.00 10.92
C GLU A 67 -18.85 -5.52 10.57
N PHE A 68 -18.58 -4.21 10.64
CA PHE A 68 -17.30 -3.61 10.25
C PHE A 68 -16.09 -4.25 10.94
N THR A 69 -16.16 -4.51 12.25
CA THR A 69 -15.06 -5.14 12.99
C THR A 69 -14.73 -6.53 12.44
N LYS A 70 -15.74 -7.35 12.13
CA LYS A 70 -15.54 -8.68 11.54
C LYS A 70 -14.91 -8.59 10.16
N SER A 71 -15.41 -7.65 9.35
CA SER A 71 -14.86 -7.39 8.01
C SER A 71 -13.39 -6.95 8.06
N SER A 72 -13.06 -6.04 8.98
CA SER A 72 -11.71 -5.50 9.15
C SER A 72 -10.72 -6.55 9.63
N VAL A 73 -11.10 -7.36 10.63
CA VAL A 73 -10.26 -8.46 11.13
C VAL A 73 -9.97 -9.48 10.01
N LEU A 74 -11.00 -9.86 9.25
CA LEU A 74 -10.82 -10.77 8.12
C LEU A 74 -9.90 -10.18 7.04
N ALA A 75 -10.04 -8.88 6.75
CA ALA A 75 -9.20 -8.19 5.79
C ALA A 75 -7.72 -8.20 6.22
N PHE A 76 -7.44 -7.85 7.48
CA PHE A 76 -6.07 -7.84 8.00
C PHE A 76 -5.43 -9.24 8.03
N ILE A 77 -6.18 -10.27 8.42
CA ILE A 77 -5.70 -11.67 8.36
C ILE A 77 -5.38 -12.06 6.91
N THR A 78 -6.27 -11.72 5.97
CA THR A 78 -6.07 -12.02 4.55
C THR A 78 -4.81 -11.35 4.01
N VAL A 79 -4.62 -10.06 4.33
CA VAL A 79 -3.45 -9.29 3.93
C VAL A 79 -2.16 -9.88 4.52
N ALA A 80 -2.16 -10.25 5.80
CA ALA A 80 -1.02 -10.91 6.44
C ALA A 80 -0.64 -12.24 5.76
N LEU A 81 -1.64 -13.05 5.37
CA LEU A 81 -1.45 -14.29 4.64
C LEU A 81 -0.92 -14.07 3.21
N MET A 82 -1.18 -12.92 2.60
CA MET A 82 -0.64 -12.56 1.28
C MET A 82 0.79 -12.03 1.38
N TYR A 83 1.08 -11.16 2.36
CA TYR A 83 2.39 -10.53 2.50
C TYR A 83 3.45 -11.50 3.00
N THR A 84 3.13 -12.35 3.98
CA THR A 84 4.10 -13.29 4.57
C THR A 84 4.83 -14.16 3.53
N PRO A 85 4.15 -14.92 2.65
CA PRO A 85 4.84 -15.75 1.66
C PRO A 85 5.61 -14.93 0.63
N VAL A 86 5.11 -13.76 0.21
CA VAL A 86 5.81 -12.87 -0.72
C VAL A 86 7.10 -12.35 -0.11
N SER A 87 7.06 -11.87 1.13
CA SER A 87 8.24 -11.37 1.84
C SER A 87 9.27 -12.46 2.09
N LEU A 88 8.85 -13.66 2.48
CA LEU A 88 9.75 -14.80 2.66
C LEU A 88 10.41 -15.20 1.34
N MET A 89 9.63 -15.34 0.27
CA MET A 89 10.18 -15.68 -1.04
C MET A 89 11.11 -14.60 -1.58
N GLY A 90 10.77 -13.32 -1.41
CA GLY A 90 11.63 -12.21 -1.82
C GLY A 90 12.97 -12.23 -1.07
N TYR A 91 12.94 -12.44 0.24
CA TYR A 91 14.15 -12.54 1.06
C TYR A 91 15.02 -13.73 0.64
N PHE A 92 14.44 -14.91 0.50
CA PHE A 92 15.20 -16.11 0.15
C PHE A 92 15.67 -16.13 -1.32
N ALA A 93 14.93 -15.56 -2.26
CA ALA A 93 15.33 -15.55 -3.67
C ALA A 93 16.38 -14.47 -3.96
N TYR A 94 16.22 -13.26 -3.41
CA TYR A 94 17.00 -12.10 -3.84
C TYR A 94 17.98 -11.55 -2.78
N GLY A 95 17.74 -11.78 -1.49
CA GLY A 95 18.61 -11.30 -0.40
C GLY A 95 18.89 -9.79 -0.51
N ASP A 96 20.17 -9.40 -0.42
CA ASP A 96 20.64 -8.01 -0.53
C ASP A 96 20.45 -7.38 -1.93
N SER A 97 20.16 -8.18 -2.95
CA SER A 97 19.88 -7.69 -4.32
C SER A 97 18.42 -7.28 -4.53
N LEU A 98 17.56 -7.43 -3.52
CA LEU A 98 16.16 -7.03 -3.59
C LEU A 98 16.04 -5.51 -3.75
N ARG A 99 15.36 -5.08 -4.82
CA ARG A 99 15.03 -3.66 -5.04
C ARG A 99 13.83 -3.24 -4.19
N ASP A 100 13.62 -1.92 -4.03
CA ASP A 100 12.48 -1.32 -3.29
C ASP A 100 11.11 -1.94 -3.61
N SER A 101 10.93 -2.45 -4.84
CA SER A 101 9.79 -3.28 -5.22
C SER A 101 10.28 -4.65 -5.68
N ILE A 102 9.67 -5.70 -5.12
CA ILE A 102 9.93 -7.10 -5.54
C ILE A 102 9.64 -7.32 -7.03
N ILE A 103 8.69 -6.59 -7.60
CA ILE A 103 8.34 -6.68 -9.03
C ILE A 103 9.54 -6.30 -9.89
N ASN A 104 10.34 -5.33 -9.45
CA ASN A 104 11.55 -4.89 -10.16
C ASN A 104 12.74 -5.84 -9.98
N SER A 105 12.60 -6.83 -9.10
CA SER A 105 13.64 -7.84 -8.82
C SER A 105 13.39 -9.17 -9.57
N LEU A 106 12.16 -9.38 -10.07
CA LEU A 106 11.81 -10.52 -10.92
C LEU A 106 12.68 -10.53 -12.19
N GLN A 107 13.32 -11.67 -12.48
CA GLN A 107 14.19 -11.83 -13.65
C GLN A 107 13.38 -12.18 -14.92
N SER A 108 12.23 -12.83 -14.73
CA SER A 108 11.34 -13.21 -15.82
C SER A 108 10.53 -12.01 -16.34
N VAL A 109 10.94 -11.47 -17.49
CA VAL A 109 10.35 -10.26 -18.11
C VAL A 109 8.83 -10.38 -18.33
N TRP A 110 8.34 -11.53 -18.80
CA TRP A 110 6.90 -11.70 -19.08
C TRP A 110 6.06 -11.76 -17.80
N ILE A 111 6.57 -12.39 -16.73
CA ILE A 111 5.92 -12.40 -15.41
C ILE A 111 5.94 -10.98 -14.84
N GLN A 112 7.09 -10.32 -14.87
CA GLN A 112 7.24 -8.94 -14.40
C GLN A 112 6.26 -7.99 -15.08
N GLN A 113 6.18 -8.02 -16.42
CA GLN A 113 5.25 -7.17 -17.18
C GLN A 113 3.79 -7.47 -16.84
N THR A 114 3.43 -8.75 -16.71
CA THR A 114 2.07 -9.16 -16.35
C THR A 114 1.69 -8.65 -14.96
N VAL A 115 2.58 -8.83 -13.98
CA VAL A 115 2.40 -8.34 -12.62
C VAL A 115 2.28 -6.82 -12.59
N ASN A 116 3.13 -6.10 -13.34
CA ASN A 116 3.03 -4.65 -13.47
C ASN A 116 1.65 -4.22 -13.97
N ILE A 117 1.12 -4.84 -15.04
CA ILE A 117 -0.21 -4.51 -15.55
C ILE A 117 -1.30 -4.78 -14.50
N LEU A 118 -1.23 -5.91 -13.79
CA LEU A 118 -2.21 -6.27 -12.75
C LEU A 118 -2.18 -5.30 -11.57
N ILE A 119 -0.99 -4.90 -11.13
CA ILE A 119 -0.81 -3.93 -10.04
C ILE A 119 -1.23 -2.53 -10.49
N THR A 120 -0.91 -2.11 -11.71
CA THR A 120 -1.41 -0.85 -12.27
C THR A 120 -2.94 -0.82 -12.26
N LEU A 121 -3.60 -1.89 -12.74
CA LEU A 121 -5.06 -1.98 -12.71
C LEU A 121 -5.58 -1.92 -11.27
N HIS A 122 -4.98 -2.67 -10.35
CA HIS A 122 -5.34 -2.60 -8.93
C HIS A 122 -5.23 -1.16 -8.38
N CYS A 123 -4.10 -0.50 -8.60
CA CYS A 123 -3.84 0.86 -8.12
C CYS A 123 -4.85 1.86 -8.68
N LEU A 124 -5.24 1.77 -9.95
CA LEU A 124 -6.27 2.64 -10.53
C LEU A 124 -7.61 2.50 -9.80
N LEU A 125 -8.03 1.27 -9.47
CA LEU A 125 -9.27 1.04 -8.73
C LEU A 125 -9.15 1.52 -7.27
N THR A 126 -8.04 1.23 -6.61
CA THR A 126 -7.79 1.61 -5.22
C THR A 126 -7.67 3.11 -5.05
N LEU A 127 -7.05 3.80 -6.01
CA LEU A 127 -6.90 5.26 -6.01
C LEU A 127 -8.26 5.97 -6.01
N CYS A 128 -9.26 5.47 -6.75
CA CYS A 128 -10.63 5.98 -6.66
C CYS A 128 -11.22 5.92 -5.24
N ILE A 129 -10.93 4.83 -4.51
CA ILE A 129 -11.43 4.61 -3.15
C ILE A 129 -10.71 5.52 -2.16
N ILE A 130 -9.37 5.58 -2.22
CA ILE A 130 -8.54 6.36 -1.29
C ILE A 130 -8.74 7.86 -1.49
N PHE A 131 -8.92 8.33 -2.72
CA PHE A 131 -9.15 9.76 -2.98
C PHE A 131 -10.55 10.24 -2.63
N SER A 132 -11.53 9.33 -2.46
CA SER A 132 -12.90 9.72 -2.12
C SER A 132 -12.97 10.54 -0.81
N PRO A 133 -12.48 10.04 0.35
CA PRO A 133 -12.49 10.83 1.58
C PRO A 133 -11.62 12.09 1.47
N LEU A 134 -10.45 12.02 0.84
CA LEU A 134 -9.58 13.19 0.66
C LEU A 134 -10.26 14.33 -0.11
N ASN A 135 -11.04 13.97 -1.15
CA ASN A 135 -11.80 14.94 -1.90
C ASN A 135 -13.00 15.48 -1.12
N GLN A 136 -13.63 14.68 -0.26
CA GLN A 136 -14.74 15.14 0.60
C GLN A 136 -14.23 16.16 1.63
N GLU A 137 -13.11 15.87 2.29
CA GLU A 137 -12.47 16.79 3.23
C GLU A 137 -12.05 18.11 2.55
N ALA A 138 -11.47 18.02 1.35
CA ALA A 138 -11.13 19.22 0.58
C ALA A 138 -12.39 20.01 0.16
N GLU A 139 -13.45 19.33 -0.29
CA GLU A 139 -14.72 19.97 -0.62
C GLU A 139 -15.33 20.70 0.59
N GLU A 140 -15.27 20.11 1.78
CA GLU A 140 -15.76 20.71 3.02
C GLU A 140 -14.91 21.91 3.45
N LEU A 141 -13.58 21.81 3.39
CA LEU A 141 -12.67 22.91 3.73
C LEU A 141 -12.87 24.15 2.85
N PHE A 142 -13.25 23.96 1.58
CA PHE A 142 -13.50 25.03 0.63
C PHE A 142 -14.98 25.38 0.45
N ASP A 143 -15.87 24.83 1.29
CA ASP A 143 -17.33 25.05 1.27
C ASP A 143 -17.94 24.82 -0.14
N ILE A 144 -17.51 23.74 -0.79
CA ILE A 144 -17.96 23.38 -2.14
C ILE A 144 -19.31 22.66 -2.06
N PRO A 145 -20.32 23.11 -2.84
CA PRO A 145 -21.61 22.47 -2.82
C PRO A 145 -21.54 21.06 -3.44
N HIS A 146 -22.31 20.13 -2.88
CA HIS A 146 -22.26 18.70 -3.22
C HIS A 146 -22.76 18.33 -4.64
N HIS A 147 -23.37 19.26 -5.36
CA HIS A 147 -23.82 19.04 -6.74
C HIS A 147 -22.65 19.13 -7.74
N PHE A 148 -22.84 18.61 -8.95
CA PHE A 148 -21.81 18.70 -10.00
C PHE A 148 -21.60 20.17 -10.40
N CYS A 149 -20.42 20.72 -10.08
CA CYS A 149 -20.04 22.08 -10.41
C CYS A 149 -18.58 22.15 -10.85
N ALA A 150 -18.23 23.19 -11.62
CA ALA A 150 -16.86 23.38 -12.11
C ALA A 150 -15.83 23.47 -10.97
N LYS A 151 -16.20 24.11 -9.84
CA LYS A 151 -15.35 24.19 -8.64
C LYS A 151 -14.98 22.81 -8.11
N ARG A 152 -15.95 21.88 -8.07
CA ARG A 152 -15.72 20.50 -7.63
C ARG A 152 -14.77 19.76 -8.55
N VAL A 153 -14.93 19.92 -9.87
CA VAL A 153 -14.02 19.33 -10.86
C VAL A 153 -12.59 19.88 -10.68
N LEU A 154 -12.45 21.19 -10.46
CA LEU A 154 -11.15 21.83 -10.23
C LEU A 154 -10.46 21.33 -8.96
N ILE A 155 -11.18 21.22 -7.84
CA ILE A 155 -10.58 20.72 -6.59
C ILE A 155 -10.17 19.25 -6.71
N ARG A 156 -11.05 18.38 -7.20
CA ARG A 156 -10.72 16.96 -7.37
C ARG A 156 -9.58 16.74 -8.37
N GLY A 157 -9.58 17.49 -9.48
CA GLY A 157 -8.51 17.47 -10.46
C GLY A 157 -7.18 17.99 -9.88
N GLY A 158 -7.23 19.06 -9.08
CA GLY A 158 -6.08 19.62 -8.39
C GLY A 158 -5.47 18.67 -7.35
N MET A 159 -6.30 17.99 -6.56
CA MET A 159 -5.87 16.95 -5.62
C MET A 159 -5.15 15.80 -6.34
N MET A 160 -5.71 15.34 -7.47
CA MET A 160 -5.08 14.31 -8.29
C MET A 160 -3.75 14.78 -8.89
N ALA A 161 -3.73 15.99 -9.45
CA ALA A 161 -2.54 16.58 -10.05
C ALA A 161 -1.42 16.79 -9.02
N GLY A 162 -1.76 17.21 -7.80
CA GLY A 162 -0.80 17.34 -6.70
C GLY A 162 -0.20 15.99 -6.28
N ALA A 163 -1.02 14.95 -6.22
CA ALA A 163 -0.53 13.60 -5.93
C ALA A 163 0.37 13.05 -7.04
N LEU A 164 0.02 13.28 -8.32
CA LEU A 164 0.86 12.92 -9.46
C LEU A 164 2.20 13.67 -9.43
N PHE A 165 2.17 14.98 -9.15
CA PHE A 165 3.39 15.78 -9.00
C PHE A 165 4.31 15.22 -7.91
N PHE A 166 3.76 14.86 -6.75
CA PHE A 166 4.54 14.27 -5.68
C PHE A 166 5.11 12.89 -6.07
N ALA A 167 4.30 12.05 -6.74
CA ALA A 167 4.73 10.74 -7.20
C ALA A 167 5.90 10.81 -8.20
N GLU A 168 5.91 11.79 -9.10
CA GLU A 168 7.01 12.01 -10.07
C GLU A 168 8.25 12.66 -9.41
N THR A 169 8.06 13.45 -8.36
CA THR A 169 9.16 14.19 -7.71
C THR A 169 9.98 13.31 -6.76
N VAL A 170 9.38 12.28 -6.15
CA VAL A 170 10.05 11.42 -5.16
C VAL A 170 10.59 10.15 -5.82
N PRO A 171 11.92 10.02 -6.02
CA PRO A 171 12.49 8.93 -6.82
C PRO A 171 12.63 7.61 -6.05
N ASN A 172 12.63 7.63 -4.72
CA ASN A 172 12.85 6.45 -3.89
C ASN A 172 11.55 6.04 -3.18
N PHE A 173 10.98 4.92 -3.63
CA PHE A 173 9.72 4.41 -3.11
C PHE A 173 9.87 3.83 -1.70
N GLY A 174 10.98 3.13 -1.42
CA GLY A 174 11.23 2.52 -0.11
C GLY A 174 11.28 3.56 1.01
N ALA A 175 12.12 4.58 0.86
CA ALA A 175 12.26 5.66 1.82
C ALA A 175 10.94 6.42 2.07
N LEU A 176 10.11 6.57 1.03
CA LEU A 176 8.80 7.20 1.17
C LEU A 176 7.85 6.36 2.04
N MET A 177 7.80 5.04 1.82
CA MET A 177 7.00 4.13 2.63
C MET A 177 7.46 4.14 4.09
N ASP A 178 8.76 4.09 4.33
CA ASP A 178 9.34 4.08 5.67
C ASP A 178 9.00 5.36 6.43
N LEU A 179 9.12 6.51 5.75
CA LEU A 179 8.81 7.81 6.32
C LEU A 179 7.32 7.93 6.66
N ILE A 180 6.43 7.65 5.72
CA ILE A 180 4.97 7.77 5.94
C ILE A 180 4.49 6.77 7.00
N GLY A 181 5.02 5.54 6.96
CA GLY A 181 4.74 4.50 7.94
C GLY A 181 5.17 4.86 9.35
N GLY A 182 6.44 5.25 9.51
CA GLY A 182 7.01 5.64 10.79
C GLY A 182 6.49 6.96 11.37
N SER A 183 5.89 7.82 10.54
CA SER A 183 5.32 9.09 10.97
C SER A 183 3.79 9.07 11.00
N THR A 184 3.12 9.48 9.92
CA THR A 184 1.67 9.74 9.88
C THR A 184 0.86 8.51 10.23
N ILE A 185 1.23 7.33 9.71
CA ILE A 185 0.47 6.09 9.95
C ILE A 185 0.71 5.61 11.39
N ALA A 186 1.93 5.65 11.90
CA ALA A 186 2.22 5.33 13.30
C ALA A 186 1.43 6.24 14.27
N LEU A 187 1.39 7.55 14.01
CA LEU A 187 0.64 8.50 14.83
C LEU A 187 -0.86 8.19 14.84
N THR A 188 -1.45 8.01 13.65
CA THR A 188 -2.90 7.80 13.51
C THR A 188 -3.36 6.42 13.95
N SER A 189 -2.51 5.40 13.85
CA SER A 189 -2.88 4.01 14.12
C SER A 189 -2.51 3.54 15.53
N LEU A 190 -1.47 4.13 16.14
CA LEU A 190 -0.97 3.71 17.46
C LEU A 190 -1.16 4.80 18.51
N VAL A 191 -0.73 6.03 18.23
CA VAL A 191 -0.67 7.09 19.25
C VAL A 191 -2.03 7.73 19.53
N PHE A 192 -2.72 8.19 18.48
CA PHE A 192 -4.01 8.89 18.64
C PHE A 192 -5.11 8.02 19.25
N PRO A 193 -5.31 6.74 18.83
CA PRO A 193 -6.31 5.88 19.47
C PRO A 193 -6.02 5.68 20.97
N SER A 194 -4.76 5.51 21.36
CA SER A 194 -4.41 5.41 22.78
C SER A 194 -4.79 6.68 23.55
N ILE A 195 -4.48 7.87 23.01
CA ILE A 195 -4.82 9.13 23.68
C ILE A 195 -6.35 9.30 23.80
N PHE A 196 -7.09 9.09 22.72
CA PHE A 196 -8.54 9.30 22.68
C PHE A 196 -9.35 8.27 23.49
N ILE A 197 -8.82 7.07 23.73
CA ILE A 197 -9.50 6.09 24.60
C ILE A 197 -9.40 6.48 26.09
N TYR A 198 -8.35 7.21 26.49
CA TYR A 198 -8.12 7.60 27.87
C TYR A 198 -8.56 9.04 28.21
N THR A 199 -9.09 9.80 27.24
CA THR A 199 -9.59 11.17 27.44
C THR A 199 -11.10 11.19 27.30
#